data_AF-A0A4U0TM14-F1
#
_entry.id   AF-A0A4U0TM14-F1
#
_cell.length_a   1.000
_cell.length_b   1.000
_cell.length_c   1.000
_cell.angle_alpha   90.00
_cell.angle_beta   90.00
_cell.angle_gamma   90.00
#
_symmetry.space_group_name_H-M   'P 1'
#
loop_
_entity.id
_entity.type
_entity.pdbx_description
1 polymer ?
#
loop_
_entity_poly.entity_id
_entity_poly.type
_entity_poly.pdbx_seq_one_letter_code
_entity_poly.pdbx_strand_id
1 'polypeptide(L)'
;MPPRYFKNDAPLARRDPRRQLEASLTRLVNDFPPAKIPPGGGLFHGPVSVAYTFLVLQQLYPELTIEDHGLGTWSSAYLKYAQDHIQDYPGPRVGRCGVMDDILCLLAIGAASSKDKEMANDLCDYSAEVLDPGSENEFLYGRAGYLYLLRLVKASFMDEPDTLQLITDTQEDVVDAILESPRPWKWHGKVYIGAIHGAVGIINQIVLTNPKKYAEKLEAELAVLLTYQYESGNFPSSVPPERDRLVQLCHGAPGVVISLQSMREYFPALKEKIDKAVAKGRECILERGLLTKEPCLCHGINGNALALPDAEFEHFLTYTTGHEIKSMEKDGMLEKSSAPESLFGGEAGRAWTWAVADRGLDKRILGYNDL
;
A
#
# COMPACT_ATOMS: atom_id res chain seq x y z
N MET A 1 -22.72 17.99 -7.42
CA MET A 1 -21.96 16.90 -8.08
C MET A 1 -22.62 15.59 -7.68
N PRO A 2 -22.82 14.64 -8.59
CA PRO A 2 -23.30 13.30 -8.23
C PRO A 2 -22.35 12.63 -7.22
N PRO A 3 -22.83 11.66 -6.43
CA PRO A 3 -21.99 10.90 -5.50
C PRO A 3 -20.85 10.22 -6.28
N ARG A 4 -19.64 10.19 -5.71
CA ARG A 4 -18.48 9.50 -6.30
C ARG A 4 -18.41 8.01 -5.93
N TYR A 5 -19.57 7.42 -5.62
CA TYR A 5 -19.72 6.03 -5.21
C TYR A 5 -21.12 5.52 -5.58
N PHE A 6 -21.23 4.20 -5.75
CA PHE A 6 -22.47 3.48 -5.96
C PHE A 6 -23.16 3.21 -4.63
N LYS A 7 -24.49 3.23 -4.63
CA LYS A 7 -25.26 2.78 -3.47
C LYS A 7 -25.08 1.27 -3.33
N ASN A 8 -24.74 0.83 -2.12
CA ASN A 8 -24.59 -0.58 -1.78
C ASN A 8 -25.92 -1.17 -1.29
N ASP A 9 -26.86 -1.41 -2.20
CA ASP A 9 -28.18 -2.00 -1.89
C ASP A 9 -28.45 -3.34 -2.58
N ALA A 10 -27.47 -3.87 -3.30
CA ALA A 10 -27.53 -5.21 -3.85
C ALA A 10 -27.32 -6.28 -2.76
N PRO A 11 -27.92 -7.47 -2.89
CA PRO A 11 -27.59 -8.60 -2.02
C PRO A 11 -26.10 -8.96 -2.09
N LEU A 12 -25.57 -9.48 -0.98
CA LEU A 12 -24.21 -10.02 -0.95
C LEU A 12 -24.02 -11.06 -2.06
N ALA A 13 -22.89 -10.95 -2.75
CA ALA A 13 -22.58 -11.75 -3.92
C ALA A 13 -21.08 -12.06 -3.94
N ARG A 14 -20.68 -13.02 -4.75
CA ARG A 14 -19.27 -13.36 -4.96
C ARG A 14 -19.03 -13.79 -6.40
N ARG A 15 -17.77 -13.73 -6.82
CA ARG A 15 -17.28 -14.27 -8.09
C ARG A 15 -16.24 -15.35 -7.82
N ASP A 16 -15.92 -16.14 -8.83
CA ASP A 16 -14.79 -17.06 -8.78
C ASP A 16 -13.48 -16.24 -8.73
N PRO A 17 -12.77 -16.22 -7.59
CA PRO A 17 -11.62 -15.36 -7.42
C PRO A 17 -10.43 -15.79 -8.28
N ARG A 18 -10.20 -17.10 -8.48
CA ARG A 18 -9.14 -17.60 -9.37
C ARG A 18 -9.34 -17.09 -10.79
N ARG A 19 -10.56 -17.23 -11.31
CA ARG A 19 -10.86 -16.78 -12.68
C ARG A 19 -10.70 -15.27 -12.85
N GLN A 20 -11.03 -14.48 -11.82
CA GLN A 20 -10.86 -13.03 -11.88
C GLN A 20 -9.39 -12.61 -11.74
N LEU A 21 -8.60 -13.31 -10.92
CA LEU A 21 -7.15 -13.13 -10.83
C LEU A 21 -6.50 -13.32 -12.20
N GLU A 22 -6.74 -14.47 -12.85
CA GLU A 22 -6.21 -14.76 -14.19
C GLU A 22 -6.63 -13.70 -15.20
N ALA A 23 -7.91 -13.32 -15.22
CA ALA A 23 -8.39 -12.28 -16.11
C ALA A 23 -7.72 -10.91 -15.85
N SER A 24 -7.40 -10.58 -14.60
CA SER A 24 -6.66 -9.36 -14.24
C SER A 24 -5.24 -9.39 -14.75
N LEU A 25 -4.52 -10.49 -14.53
CA LEU A 25 -3.14 -10.66 -14.98
C LEU A 25 -3.05 -10.71 -16.51
N THR A 26 -3.99 -11.36 -17.18
CA THR A 26 -4.08 -11.36 -18.65
C THR A 26 -4.25 -9.94 -19.20
N ARG A 27 -5.15 -9.12 -18.62
CA ARG A 27 -5.28 -7.71 -19.04
C ARG A 27 -4.01 -6.93 -18.74
N LEU A 28 -3.39 -7.16 -17.58
CA LEU A 28 -2.15 -6.49 -17.19
C LEU A 28 -1.05 -6.69 -18.24
N VAL A 29 -0.79 -7.93 -18.67
CA VAL A 29 0.31 -8.21 -19.63
C VAL A 29 -0.04 -7.83 -21.07
N ASN A 30 -1.32 -7.93 -21.47
CA ASN A 30 -1.75 -7.62 -22.84
C ASN A 30 -1.88 -6.11 -23.09
N ASP A 31 -2.48 -5.40 -22.14
CA ASP A 31 -2.74 -3.97 -22.27
C ASP A 31 -1.53 -3.15 -21.82
N PHE A 32 -0.77 -3.63 -20.84
CA PHE A 32 0.39 -2.95 -20.23
C PHE A 32 1.67 -3.82 -20.21
N PRO A 33 2.13 -4.36 -21.36
CA PRO A 33 3.45 -5.00 -21.43
C PRO A 33 4.55 -3.99 -21.08
N PRO A 34 5.76 -4.43 -20.64
CA PRO A 34 6.81 -3.54 -20.13
C PRO A 34 7.07 -2.30 -21.01
N ALA A 35 7.21 -2.49 -22.32
CA ALA A 35 7.49 -1.43 -23.29
C ALA A 35 6.40 -0.35 -23.44
N LYS A 36 5.19 -0.56 -22.89
CA LYS A 36 4.10 0.44 -22.88
C LYS A 36 3.99 1.20 -21.56
N ILE A 37 4.70 0.79 -20.52
CA ILE A 37 4.63 1.41 -19.21
C ILE A 37 5.70 2.53 -19.12
N PRO A 38 5.32 3.75 -18.72
CA PRO A 38 6.30 4.78 -18.40
C PRO A 38 7.20 4.34 -17.23
N PRO A 39 8.53 4.47 -17.33
CA PRO A 39 9.41 4.16 -16.21
C PRO A 39 9.18 5.16 -15.06
N GLY A 40 9.38 4.69 -13.82
CA GLY A 40 9.25 5.50 -12.61
C GLY A 40 8.04 5.16 -11.74
N GLY A 41 8.12 5.52 -10.46
CA GLY A 41 7.02 5.41 -9.50
C GLY A 41 7.16 4.30 -8.46
N GLY A 42 8.30 3.61 -8.43
CA GLY A 42 8.65 2.64 -7.40
C GLY A 42 7.58 1.57 -7.20
N LEU A 43 7.23 1.29 -5.95
CA LEU A 43 6.17 0.33 -5.62
C LEU A 43 4.76 0.86 -5.84
N PHE A 44 4.57 2.16 -6.07
CA PHE A 44 3.23 2.71 -6.20
C PHE A 44 2.68 2.53 -7.61
N HIS A 45 3.47 2.88 -8.63
CA HIS A 45 3.14 2.70 -10.04
C HIS A 45 4.35 2.42 -10.93
N GLY A 46 4.10 2.17 -12.22
CA GLY A 46 5.15 1.86 -13.17
C GLY A 46 5.66 0.41 -13.06
N PRO A 47 6.78 0.10 -13.75
CA PRO A 47 7.21 -1.27 -13.97
C PRO A 47 7.64 -1.98 -12.68
N VAL A 48 8.25 -1.28 -11.72
CA VAL A 48 8.68 -1.85 -10.43
C VAL A 48 7.47 -2.35 -9.62
N SER A 49 6.38 -1.57 -9.59
CA SER A 49 5.14 -1.97 -8.92
C SER A 49 4.51 -3.24 -9.50
N VAL A 50 4.55 -3.38 -10.84
CA VAL A 50 4.02 -4.55 -11.56
C VAL A 50 4.89 -5.77 -11.33
N ALA A 51 6.22 -5.60 -11.45
CA ALA A 51 7.20 -6.62 -11.14
C ALA A 51 7.01 -7.17 -9.72
N TYR A 52 6.92 -6.30 -8.72
CA TYR A 52 6.75 -6.72 -7.33
C TYR A 52 5.47 -7.53 -7.12
N THR A 53 4.39 -7.16 -7.79
CA THR A 53 3.13 -7.92 -7.76
C THR A 53 3.31 -9.33 -8.30
N PHE A 54 3.95 -9.48 -9.47
CA PHE A 54 4.24 -10.81 -10.02
C PHE A 54 5.19 -11.62 -9.15
N LEU A 55 6.21 -10.97 -8.54
CA LEU A 55 7.16 -11.59 -7.64
C LEU A 55 6.48 -12.21 -6.41
N VAL A 56 5.51 -11.53 -5.82
CA VAL A 56 4.75 -12.07 -4.69
C VAL A 56 3.78 -13.15 -5.15
N LEU A 57 3.06 -12.92 -6.26
CA LEU A 57 2.10 -13.88 -6.77
C LEU A 57 2.75 -15.20 -7.22
N GLN A 58 3.97 -15.21 -7.78
CA GLN A 58 4.63 -16.47 -8.14
C GLN A 58 4.88 -17.37 -6.92
N GLN A 59 5.12 -16.80 -5.74
CA GLN A 59 5.32 -17.59 -4.52
C GLN A 59 4.02 -18.27 -4.09
N LEU A 60 2.88 -17.61 -4.34
CA LEU A 60 1.54 -18.14 -4.07
C LEU A 60 1.04 -19.08 -5.17
N TYR A 61 1.51 -18.93 -6.40
CA TYR A 61 1.05 -19.67 -7.58
C TYR A 61 2.22 -20.09 -8.48
N PRO A 62 3.09 -21.02 -8.04
CA PRO A 62 4.31 -21.37 -8.77
C PRO A 62 4.05 -21.95 -10.17
N GLU A 63 2.91 -22.63 -10.34
CA GLU A 63 2.52 -23.28 -11.60
C GLU A 63 1.60 -22.41 -12.48
N LEU A 64 1.21 -21.20 -12.03
CA LEU A 64 0.31 -20.36 -12.82
C LEU A 64 1.06 -19.71 -13.98
N THR A 65 0.50 -19.86 -15.17
CA THR A 65 0.98 -19.22 -16.40
C THR A 65 -0.04 -18.22 -16.93
N ILE A 66 0.44 -17.11 -17.48
CA ILE A 66 -0.35 -16.10 -18.18
C ILE A 66 0.32 -15.86 -19.53
N GLU A 67 -0.45 -16.00 -20.62
CA GLU A 67 0.07 -15.97 -22.00
C GLU A 67 1.28 -16.91 -22.17
N ASP A 68 1.13 -18.17 -21.74
CA ASP A 68 2.14 -19.25 -21.79
C ASP A 68 3.46 -19.00 -21.01
N HIS A 69 3.52 -17.95 -20.21
CA HIS A 69 4.67 -17.62 -19.37
C HIS A 69 4.35 -17.70 -17.88
N GLY A 70 5.27 -18.26 -17.09
CA GLY A 70 5.17 -18.27 -15.64
C GLY A 70 5.24 -16.85 -15.04
N LEU A 71 4.61 -16.65 -13.88
CA LEU A 71 4.58 -15.34 -13.22
C LEU A 71 5.98 -14.76 -12.94
N GLY A 72 6.95 -15.62 -12.61
CA GLY A 72 8.36 -15.21 -12.43
C GLY A 72 8.99 -14.63 -13.69
N THR A 73 8.66 -15.17 -14.87
CA THR A 73 9.13 -14.63 -16.15
C THR A 73 8.59 -13.22 -16.39
N TRP A 74 7.31 -12.99 -16.07
CA TRP A 74 6.73 -11.65 -16.12
C TRP A 74 7.40 -10.70 -15.12
N SER A 75 7.59 -11.13 -13.87
CA SER A 75 8.32 -10.36 -12.86
C SER A 75 9.70 -9.92 -13.37
N SER A 76 10.49 -10.85 -13.92
CA SER A 76 11.82 -10.55 -14.47
C SER A 76 11.76 -9.60 -15.66
N ALA A 77 10.75 -9.71 -16.53
CA ALA A 77 10.60 -8.82 -17.68
C ALA A 77 10.34 -7.36 -17.27
N TYR A 78 9.46 -7.13 -16.29
CA TYR A 78 9.20 -5.79 -15.77
C TYR A 78 10.38 -5.23 -14.96
N LEU A 79 11.06 -6.06 -14.14
CA LEU A 79 12.28 -5.64 -13.43
C LEU A 79 13.38 -5.26 -14.40
N LYS A 80 13.63 -6.09 -15.42
CA LYS A 80 14.62 -5.80 -16.45
C LYS A 80 14.30 -4.48 -17.15
N TYR A 81 13.05 -4.27 -17.52
CA TYR A 81 12.65 -3.01 -18.14
C TYR A 81 12.89 -1.80 -17.24
N ALA A 82 12.63 -1.90 -15.94
CA ALA A 82 12.96 -0.85 -14.98
C ALA A 82 14.48 -0.61 -14.89
N GLN A 83 15.28 -1.69 -14.81
CA GLN A 83 16.74 -1.62 -14.75
C GLN A 83 17.35 -1.03 -16.03
N ASP A 84 16.79 -1.33 -17.20
CA ASP A 84 17.24 -0.75 -18.47
C ASP A 84 17.03 0.77 -18.52
N HIS A 85 16.15 1.33 -17.67
CA HIS A 85 15.89 2.77 -17.51
C HIS A 85 16.49 3.35 -16.22
N ILE A 86 17.41 2.65 -15.56
CA ILE A 86 17.92 3.05 -14.24
C ILE A 86 18.58 4.43 -14.24
N GLN A 87 19.16 4.84 -15.37
CA GLN A 87 19.81 6.15 -15.54
C GLN A 87 18.82 7.32 -15.59
N ASP A 88 17.53 7.05 -15.86
CA ASP A 88 16.47 8.07 -15.89
C ASP A 88 15.91 8.34 -14.48
N TYR A 89 16.22 7.49 -13.51
CA TYR A 89 15.71 7.63 -12.15
C TYR A 89 16.52 8.68 -11.38
N PRO A 90 15.83 9.62 -10.70
CA PRO A 90 16.52 10.70 -9.99
C PRO A 90 17.24 10.22 -8.73
N GLY A 91 16.96 9.00 -8.27
CA GLY A 91 17.44 8.43 -7.02
C GLY A 91 16.87 9.10 -5.76
N PRO A 92 17.13 8.47 -4.61
CA PRO A 92 16.71 8.99 -3.33
C PRO A 92 17.42 10.32 -3.05
N ARG A 93 16.68 11.25 -2.44
CA ARG A 93 17.18 12.57 -2.08
C ARG A 93 16.41 13.13 -0.91
N VAL A 94 16.92 14.19 -0.31
CA VAL A 94 16.24 14.91 0.77
C VAL A 94 14.81 15.26 0.35
N GLY A 95 13.84 14.78 1.12
CA GLY A 95 12.40 14.97 0.88
C GLY A 95 11.75 13.96 -0.07
N ARG A 96 12.51 13.03 -0.67
CA ARG A 96 12.03 11.95 -1.54
C ARG A 96 12.89 10.68 -1.37
N CYS A 97 12.54 9.89 -0.37
CA CYS A 97 13.19 8.64 0.01
C CYS A 97 12.18 7.54 0.40
N GLY A 98 10.90 7.68 0.02
CA GLY A 98 9.84 6.71 0.29
C GLY A 98 9.68 5.67 -0.82
N VAL A 99 8.55 4.96 -0.81
CA VAL A 99 8.28 3.84 -1.74
C VAL A 99 8.03 4.26 -3.20
N MET A 100 8.00 5.57 -3.49
CA MET A 100 7.98 6.08 -4.87
C MET A 100 9.36 6.09 -5.53
N ASP A 101 10.44 5.89 -4.77
CA ASP A 101 11.77 5.92 -5.33
C ASP A 101 12.14 4.57 -5.96
N ASP A 102 12.34 4.56 -7.27
CA ASP A 102 12.62 3.35 -8.04
C ASP A 102 13.94 2.68 -7.64
N ILE A 103 14.99 3.45 -7.31
CA ILE A 103 16.29 2.90 -6.92
C ILE A 103 16.17 2.16 -5.59
N LEU A 104 15.56 2.79 -4.58
CA LEU A 104 15.32 2.16 -3.29
C LEU A 104 14.46 0.89 -3.43
N CYS A 105 13.42 0.95 -4.27
CA CYS A 105 12.55 -0.21 -4.50
C CYS A 105 13.28 -1.35 -5.23
N LEU A 106 14.09 -1.05 -6.25
CA LEU A 106 14.88 -2.05 -6.98
C LEU A 106 15.92 -2.72 -6.07
N LEU A 107 16.61 -1.94 -5.23
CA LEU A 107 17.54 -2.47 -4.24
C LEU A 107 16.83 -3.37 -3.23
N ALA A 108 15.71 -2.92 -2.67
CA ALA A 108 14.97 -3.70 -1.68
C ALA A 108 14.41 -5.00 -2.27
N ILE A 109 13.83 -4.95 -3.47
CA ILE A 109 13.31 -6.14 -4.16
C ILE A 109 14.46 -7.09 -4.53
N GLY A 110 15.56 -6.57 -5.08
CA GLY A 110 16.73 -7.36 -5.47
C GLY A 110 17.36 -8.06 -4.28
N ALA A 111 17.63 -7.32 -3.20
CA ALA A 111 18.17 -7.85 -1.95
C ALA A 111 17.27 -8.94 -1.35
N ALA A 112 15.95 -8.67 -1.24
CA ALA A 112 15.02 -9.63 -0.66
C ALA A 112 14.85 -10.90 -1.52
N SER A 113 14.71 -10.75 -2.84
CA SER A 113 14.46 -11.88 -3.75
C SER A 113 15.68 -12.76 -4.00
N SER A 114 16.88 -12.17 -3.98
CA SER A 114 18.12 -12.85 -4.34
C SER A 114 19.05 -13.12 -3.14
N LYS A 115 18.65 -12.71 -1.93
CA LYS A 115 19.52 -12.65 -0.74
C LYS A 115 20.85 -11.93 -1.00
N ASP A 116 20.80 -10.85 -1.78
CA ASP A 116 21.98 -10.07 -2.18
C ASP A 116 22.38 -9.09 -1.06
N LYS A 117 23.53 -9.34 -0.44
CA LYS A 117 24.07 -8.53 0.66
C LYS A 117 24.56 -7.15 0.21
N GLU A 118 25.09 -7.04 -1.00
CA GLU A 118 25.58 -5.76 -1.53
C GLU A 118 24.40 -4.82 -1.76
N MET A 119 23.31 -5.31 -2.35
CA MET A 119 22.09 -4.50 -2.51
C MET A 119 21.45 -4.11 -1.16
N ALA A 120 21.54 -4.98 -0.15
CA ALA A 120 21.08 -4.64 1.20
C ALA A 120 21.96 -3.53 1.84
N ASN A 121 23.27 -3.58 1.64
CA ASN A 121 24.19 -2.54 2.10
C ASN A 121 23.94 -1.22 1.35
N ASP A 122 23.84 -1.25 0.02
CA ASP A 122 23.54 -0.08 -0.81
C ASP A 122 22.22 0.59 -0.38
N LEU A 123 21.20 -0.22 -0.05
CA LEU A 123 19.95 0.31 0.48
C LEU A 123 20.18 1.07 1.79
N CYS A 124 20.98 0.52 2.72
CA CYS A 124 21.29 1.13 4.02
C CYS A 124 22.22 2.35 3.88
N ASP A 125 23.09 2.39 2.88
CA ASP A 125 23.98 3.53 2.62
C ASP A 125 23.22 4.81 2.23
N TYR A 126 22.05 4.67 1.61
CA TYR A 126 21.11 5.79 1.36
C TYR A 126 20.43 6.32 2.63
N SER A 127 20.75 5.79 3.81
CA SER A 127 20.24 6.35 5.06
C SER A 127 20.69 7.79 5.28
N ALA A 128 21.81 8.24 4.69
CA ALA A 128 22.26 9.63 4.78
C ALA A 128 21.19 10.64 4.31
N GLU A 129 20.58 10.43 3.13
CA GLU A 129 19.50 11.27 2.61
C GLU A 129 18.22 11.13 3.44
N VAL A 130 17.96 9.94 3.97
CA VAL A 130 16.78 9.64 4.79
C VAL A 130 16.86 10.33 6.14
N LEU A 131 18.04 10.36 6.76
CA LEU A 131 18.28 10.94 8.08
C LEU A 131 18.42 12.47 8.05
N ASP A 132 18.60 13.08 6.88
CA ASP A 132 18.64 14.53 6.72
C ASP A 132 17.36 15.21 7.28
N PRO A 133 17.45 16.22 8.16
CA PRO A 133 16.28 16.86 8.77
C PRO A 133 15.23 17.42 7.79
N GLY A 134 15.62 17.72 6.55
CA GLY A 134 14.72 18.16 5.48
C GLY A 134 13.91 17.04 4.82
N SER A 135 14.19 15.77 5.14
CA SER A 135 13.43 14.64 4.59
C SER A 135 12.02 14.53 5.16
N GLU A 136 11.09 14.10 4.31
CA GLU A 136 9.68 13.92 4.66
C GLU A 136 9.52 12.65 5.51
N ASN A 137 8.42 12.57 6.27
CA ASN A 137 8.14 11.41 7.11
C ASN A 137 7.09 10.47 6.55
N GLU A 138 6.23 10.94 5.65
CA GLU A 138 5.08 10.16 5.19
C GLU A 138 5.47 8.96 4.31
N PHE A 139 4.52 8.09 3.98
CA PHE A 139 4.81 6.78 3.43
C PHE A 139 5.32 6.85 1.97
N LEU A 140 4.82 7.80 1.17
CA LEU A 140 5.03 7.77 -0.27
C LEU A 140 6.43 8.28 -0.67
N TYR A 141 6.88 9.35 -0.04
CA TYR A 141 8.13 10.07 -0.31
C TYR A 141 9.05 10.16 0.91
N GLY A 142 8.63 9.70 2.08
CA GLY A 142 9.36 9.90 3.31
C GLY A 142 9.88 8.63 3.99
N ARG A 143 10.44 8.86 5.18
CA ARG A 143 11.05 7.85 6.07
C ARG A 143 10.16 6.65 6.34
N ALA A 144 8.84 6.85 6.48
CA ALA A 144 7.91 5.74 6.73
C ALA A 144 7.86 4.74 5.55
N GLY A 145 8.03 5.22 4.32
CA GLY A 145 8.15 4.36 3.15
C GLY A 145 9.48 3.60 3.12
N TYR A 146 10.57 4.28 3.48
CA TYR A 146 11.88 3.64 3.61
C TYR A 146 11.87 2.51 4.67
N LEU A 147 11.19 2.71 5.80
CA LEU A 147 11.02 1.66 6.81
C LEU A 147 10.33 0.41 6.27
N TYR A 148 9.34 0.57 5.37
CA TYR A 148 8.73 -0.58 4.68
C TYR A 148 9.76 -1.36 3.87
N LEU A 149 10.59 -0.67 3.09
CA LEU A 149 11.64 -1.28 2.26
C LEU A 149 12.68 -2.00 3.13
N LEU A 150 13.12 -1.40 4.24
CA LEU A 150 14.02 -2.07 5.18
C LEU A 150 13.41 -3.33 5.78
N ARG A 151 12.10 -3.32 6.14
CA ARG A 151 11.42 -4.54 6.63
C ARG A 151 11.32 -5.61 5.55
N LEU A 152 11.07 -5.23 4.30
CA LEU A 152 11.03 -6.16 3.16
C LEU A 152 12.35 -6.91 3.03
N VAL A 153 13.47 -6.19 3.09
CA VAL A 153 14.80 -6.78 3.04
C VAL A 153 15.07 -7.64 4.27
N LYS A 154 14.81 -7.11 5.48
CA LYS A 154 15.07 -7.78 6.76
C LYS A 154 14.49 -9.20 6.84
N ALA A 155 13.29 -9.40 6.31
CA ALA A 155 12.62 -10.72 6.31
C ALA A 155 13.46 -11.81 5.63
N SER A 156 14.34 -11.45 4.69
CA SER A 156 15.16 -12.39 3.91
C SER A 156 16.55 -12.67 4.52
N PHE A 157 16.97 -11.89 5.51
CA PHE A 157 18.30 -11.94 6.14
C PHE A 157 18.25 -12.34 7.63
N MET A 158 17.16 -12.97 8.08
CA MET A 158 17.02 -13.41 9.48
C MET A 158 18.10 -14.42 9.91
N ASP A 159 18.73 -15.11 8.94
CA ASP A 159 19.81 -16.07 9.12
C ASP A 159 21.22 -15.50 8.89
N GLU A 160 21.34 -14.18 8.65
CA GLU A 160 22.60 -13.48 8.33
C GLU A 160 22.88 -12.37 9.35
N PRO A 161 23.58 -12.66 10.46
CA PRO A 161 23.66 -11.76 11.62
C PRO A 161 24.18 -10.36 11.32
N ASP A 162 25.23 -10.24 10.50
CA ASP A 162 25.87 -8.94 10.22
C ASP A 162 24.94 -8.03 9.39
N THR A 163 24.33 -8.58 8.34
CA THR A 163 23.36 -7.85 7.51
C THR A 163 22.08 -7.55 8.27
N LEU A 164 21.61 -8.49 9.11
CA LEU A 164 20.46 -8.27 9.98
C LEU A 164 20.70 -7.14 10.98
N GLN A 165 21.91 -7.07 11.56
CA GLN A 165 22.30 -6.02 12.49
C GLN A 165 22.34 -4.67 11.76
N LEU A 166 22.99 -4.58 10.60
CA LEU A 166 23.02 -3.36 9.78
C LEU A 166 21.62 -2.83 9.50
N ILE A 167 20.74 -3.67 8.95
CA ILE A 167 19.36 -3.27 8.62
C ILE A 167 18.61 -2.83 9.89
N THR A 168 18.83 -3.52 11.01
CA THR A 168 18.18 -3.19 12.28
C THR A 168 18.66 -1.85 12.81
N ASP A 169 19.96 -1.58 12.79
CA ASP A 169 20.51 -0.29 13.22
C ASP A 169 20.00 0.85 12.34
N THR A 170 19.98 0.67 11.01
CA THR A 170 19.38 1.64 10.09
C THR A 170 17.88 1.86 10.37
N GLN A 171 17.12 0.80 10.68
CA GLN A 171 15.72 0.94 11.08
C GLN A 171 15.56 1.80 12.35
N GLU A 172 16.43 1.61 13.33
CA GLU A 172 16.39 2.36 14.58
C GLU A 172 16.71 3.84 14.36
N ASP A 173 17.77 4.14 13.60
CA ASP A 173 18.16 5.51 13.26
C ASP A 173 17.03 6.26 12.52
N VAL A 174 16.37 5.58 11.57
CA VAL A 174 15.26 6.16 10.80
C VAL A 174 14.04 6.41 11.69
N VAL A 175 13.72 5.48 12.60
CA VAL A 175 12.61 5.70 13.53
C VAL A 175 12.91 6.87 14.47
N ASP A 176 14.13 6.94 15.01
CA ASP A 176 14.53 8.02 15.91
C ASP A 176 14.48 9.38 15.18
N ALA A 177 14.94 9.46 13.93
CA ALA A 177 14.77 10.65 13.09
C ALA A 177 13.29 11.06 12.88
N ILE A 178 12.37 10.11 12.72
CA ILE A 178 10.93 10.42 12.64
C ILE A 178 10.42 10.96 13.99
N LEU A 179 10.78 10.35 15.11
CA LEU A 179 10.28 10.70 16.44
C LEU A 179 10.83 12.05 16.94
N GLU A 180 12.04 12.41 16.52
CA GLU A 180 12.69 13.69 16.81
C GLU A 180 12.22 14.83 15.90
N SER A 181 11.62 14.51 14.75
CA SER A 181 11.08 15.52 13.85
C SER A 181 9.88 16.28 14.45
N PRO A 182 9.63 17.54 14.02
CA PRO A 182 8.54 18.35 14.56
C PRO A 182 7.16 17.68 14.43
N ARG A 183 6.43 17.59 15.54
CA ARG A 183 5.05 17.07 15.60
C ARG A 183 4.02 18.20 15.80
N PRO A 184 2.80 18.08 15.23
CA PRO A 184 2.33 16.98 14.39
C PRO A 184 3.07 16.95 13.04
N TRP A 185 3.34 15.75 12.52
CA TRP A 185 4.02 15.58 11.24
C TRP A 185 3.21 16.23 10.11
N LYS A 186 3.91 16.92 9.23
CA LYS A 186 3.33 17.64 8.09
C LYS A 186 3.95 17.16 6.80
N TRP A 187 3.16 17.16 5.74
CA TRP A 187 3.62 17.01 4.37
C TRP A 187 3.00 18.15 3.55
N HIS A 188 3.82 18.86 2.77
CA HIS A 188 3.42 20.11 2.10
C HIS A 188 2.69 21.10 3.02
N GLY A 189 3.17 21.23 4.27
CA GLY A 189 2.62 22.15 5.26
C GLY A 189 1.27 21.73 5.89
N LYS A 190 0.68 20.60 5.48
CA LYS A 190 -0.60 20.10 6.01
C LYS A 190 -0.38 18.89 6.92
N VAL A 191 -1.20 18.80 7.98
CA VAL A 191 -1.23 17.63 8.87
C VAL A 191 -2.19 16.60 8.29
N TYR A 192 -1.68 15.63 7.55
CA TYR A 192 -2.49 14.54 7.00
C TYR A 192 -2.74 13.45 8.04
N ILE A 193 -3.89 12.78 7.94
CA ILE A 193 -4.29 11.73 8.89
C ILE A 193 -4.12 10.32 8.34
N GLY A 194 -4.44 10.11 7.06
CA GLY A 194 -4.56 8.78 6.43
C GLY A 194 -3.27 7.95 6.32
N ALA A 195 -3.39 6.78 5.71
CA ALA A 195 -2.34 5.76 5.67
C ALA A 195 -1.15 6.09 4.75
N ILE A 196 -1.37 6.88 3.69
CA ILE A 196 -0.32 7.16 2.70
C ILE A 196 0.45 8.44 3.09
N HIS A 197 -0.24 9.56 3.24
CA HIS A 197 0.45 10.85 3.50
C HIS A 197 0.46 11.28 4.97
N GLY A 198 -0.15 10.50 5.87
CA GLY A 198 -0.55 10.98 7.18
C GLY A 198 0.01 10.21 8.38
N ALA A 199 -0.31 10.74 9.55
CA ALA A 199 0.18 10.26 10.83
C ALA A 199 -0.17 8.79 11.11
N VAL A 200 -1.34 8.30 10.68
CA VAL A 200 -1.69 6.88 10.84
C VAL A 200 -0.74 5.99 10.04
N GLY A 201 -0.37 6.41 8.82
CA GLY A 201 0.64 5.75 8.01
C GLY A 201 1.98 5.68 8.73
N ILE A 202 2.47 6.82 9.20
CA ILE A 202 3.76 6.95 9.89
C ILE A 202 3.81 6.06 11.14
N ILE A 203 2.79 6.13 12.01
CA ILE A 203 2.70 5.31 13.22
C ILE A 203 2.70 3.83 12.88
N ASN A 204 1.92 3.42 11.88
CA ASN A 204 1.84 2.01 11.47
C ASN A 204 3.23 1.49 11.06
N GLN A 205 3.96 2.26 10.26
CA GLN A 205 5.29 1.86 9.79
C GLN A 205 6.32 1.79 10.94
N ILE A 206 6.28 2.72 11.89
CA ILE A 206 7.15 2.67 13.09
C ILE A 206 6.83 1.45 13.96
N VAL A 207 5.54 1.21 14.24
CA VAL A 207 5.10 0.13 15.11
C VAL A 207 5.46 -1.23 14.50
N LEU A 208 5.19 -1.43 13.20
CA LEU A 208 5.53 -2.70 12.53
C LEU A 208 7.04 -2.96 12.44
N THR A 209 7.88 -1.92 12.56
CA THR A 209 9.35 -2.08 12.61
C THR A 209 9.83 -2.68 13.92
N ASN A 210 9.32 -2.23 15.05
CA ASN A 210 9.60 -2.85 16.36
C ASN A 210 8.49 -2.52 17.36
N PRO A 211 7.44 -3.37 17.44
CA PRO A 211 6.27 -3.04 18.22
C PRO A 211 6.57 -2.86 19.71
N LYS A 212 7.46 -3.71 20.26
CA LYS A 212 7.84 -3.69 21.67
C LYS A 212 8.56 -2.39 22.07
N LYS A 213 9.36 -1.82 21.16
CA LYS A 213 10.17 -0.62 21.44
C LYS A 213 9.37 0.68 21.25
N TYR A 214 8.44 0.70 20.30
CA TYR A 214 7.85 1.96 19.82
C TYR A 214 6.35 2.14 20.04
N ALA A 215 5.56 1.07 20.26
CA ALA A 215 4.10 1.22 20.40
C ALA A 215 3.72 2.12 21.59
N GLU A 216 4.26 1.88 22.78
CA GLU A 216 3.96 2.70 23.98
C GLU A 216 4.28 4.19 23.76
N LYS A 217 5.37 4.51 23.04
CA LYS A 217 5.80 5.89 22.75
C LYS A 217 4.81 6.66 21.86
N LEU A 218 3.94 5.96 21.14
CA LEU A 218 2.99 6.52 20.17
C LEU A 218 1.53 6.40 20.62
N GLU A 219 1.29 5.90 21.84
CA GLU A 219 -0.06 5.65 22.35
C GLU A 219 -0.86 6.95 22.45
N ALA A 220 -0.27 8.03 22.97
CA ALA A 220 -0.94 9.31 23.12
C ALA A 220 -1.32 9.92 21.76
N GLU A 221 -0.42 9.88 20.78
CA GLU A 221 -0.65 10.34 19.42
C GLU A 221 -1.77 9.55 18.76
N LEU A 222 -1.74 8.22 18.85
CA LEU A 222 -2.78 7.38 18.28
C LEU A 222 -4.13 7.66 18.95
N ALA A 223 -4.16 7.83 20.26
CA ALA A 223 -5.37 8.18 21.00
C ALA A 223 -5.98 9.50 20.50
N VAL A 224 -5.16 10.52 20.19
CA VAL A 224 -5.62 11.79 19.60
C VAL A 224 -6.15 11.56 18.18
N LEU A 225 -5.47 10.79 17.34
CA LEU A 225 -5.90 10.52 15.97
C LEU A 225 -7.29 9.85 15.91
N LEU A 226 -7.57 8.94 16.85
CA LEU A 226 -8.88 8.29 16.97
C LEU A 226 -10.02 9.29 17.25
N THR A 227 -9.74 10.44 17.86
CA THR A 227 -10.76 11.46 18.13
C THR A 227 -11.20 12.24 16.89
N TYR A 228 -10.43 12.19 15.80
CA TYR A 228 -10.81 12.83 14.53
C TYR A 228 -11.84 12.05 13.72
N GLN A 229 -12.28 10.87 14.19
CA GLN A 229 -13.31 10.11 13.49
C GLN A 229 -14.63 10.89 13.46
N TYR A 230 -15.18 11.09 12.27
CA TYR A 230 -16.46 11.76 12.07
C TYR A 230 -17.63 10.94 12.65
N GLU A 231 -18.77 11.60 12.81
CA GLU A 231 -20.05 10.92 13.13
C GLU A 231 -20.41 9.85 12.11
N SER A 232 -20.05 10.05 10.84
CA SER A 232 -20.25 9.09 9.75
C SER A 232 -19.35 7.84 9.81
N GLY A 233 -18.37 7.80 10.72
CA GLY A 233 -17.35 6.75 10.79
C GLY A 233 -16.12 6.98 9.92
N ASN A 234 -16.15 7.97 9.02
CA ASN A 234 -15.00 8.34 8.20
C ASN A 234 -13.95 9.12 8.99
N PHE A 235 -12.79 9.36 8.37
CA PHE A 235 -11.72 10.21 8.89
C PHE A 235 -11.43 11.37 7.93
N PRO A 236 -11.03 12.55 8.44
CA PRO A 236 -10.57 13.65 7.59
C PRO A 236 -9.32 13.26 6.81
N SER A 237 -9.13 13.85 5.62
CA SER A 237 -7.86 13.74 4.91
C SER A 237 -6.72 14.41 5.67
N SER A 238 -6.99 15.58 6.25
CA SER A 238 -6.05 16.43 6.96
C SER A 238 -6.73 17.29 8.02
N VAL A 239 -5.93 17.87 8.93
CA VAL A 239 -6.37 18.81 9.96
C VAL A 239 -5.87 20.23 9.62
N PRO A 240 -6.70 21.29 9.76
CA PRO A 240 -8.10 21.26 10.19
C PRO A 240 -9.01 20.48 9.23
N PRO A 241 -10.05 19.77 9.74
CA PRO A 241 -10.95 18.99 8.91
C PRO A 241 -11.66 19.85 7.85
N GLU A 242 -11.68 19.36 6.61
CA GLU A 242 -12.43 20.00 5.52
C GLU A 242 -13.80 19.31 5.35
N ARG A 243 -13.97 18.54 4.27
CA ARG A 243 -15.23 17.85 3.93
C ARG A 243 -15.09 16.35 4.12
N ASP A 244 -16.05 15.75 4.81
CA ASP A 244 -16.22 14.31 4.92
C ASP A 244 -16.68 13.72 3.57
N ARG A 245 -15.71 13.40 2.70
CA ARG A 245 -15.99 12.97 1.31
C ARG A 245 -15.14 11.81 0.81
N LEU A 246 -13.90 11.68 1.30
CA LEU A 246 -12.94 10.70 0.77
C LEU A 246 -13.04 9.44 1.62
N VAL A 247 -13.40 8.32 0.98
CA VAL A 247 -13.43 6.98 1.58
C VAL A 247 -12.46 6.14 0.76
N GLN A 248 -11.17 6.36 0.98
CA GLN A 248 -10.06 5.83 0.19
C GLN A 248 -8.93 5.36 1.11
N LEU A 249 -8.04 4.48 0.61
CA LEU A 249 -6.84 4.07 1.36
C LEU A 249 -5.94 5.26 1.65
N CYS A 250 -5.71 6.13 0.67
CA CYS A 250 -4.90 7.34 0.86
C CYS A 250 -5.52 8.33 1.84
N HIS A 251 -6.84 8.50 1.80
CA HIS A 251 -7.57 9.48 2.58
C HIS A 251 -8.96 8.94 3.00
N GLY A 252 -9.12 8.68 4.29
CA GLY A 252 -10.41 8.29 4.89
C GLY A 252 -10.33 6.98 5.67
N ALA A 253 -11.51 6.46 6.01
CA ALA A 253 -11.68 5.25 6.80
C ALA A 253 -10.90 4.03 6.30
N PRO A 254 -10.86 3.69 4.99
CA PRO A 254 -10.20 2.46 4.54
C PRO A 254 -8.75 2.34 4.99
N GLY A 255 -7.94 3.37 4.74
CA GLY A 255 -6.54 3.38 5.16
C GLY A 255 -6.40 3.32 6.68
N VAL A 256 -7.18 4.12 7.40
CA VAL A 256 -7.12 4.14 8.86
C VAL A 256 -7.51 2.78 9.45
N VAL A 257 -8.58 2.16 8.98
CA VAL A 257 -9.07 0.84 9.45
C VAL A 257 -8.03 -0.25 9.20
N ILE A 258 -7.37 -0.27 8.04
CA ILE A 258 -6.34 -1.27 7.70
C ILE A 258 -5.11 -1.09 8.61
N SER A 259 -4.63 0.13 8.80
CA SER A 259 -3.51 0.42 9.70
C SER A 259 -3.85 0.07 11.15
N LEU A 260 -5.04 0.48 11.63
CA LEU A 260 -5.51 0.19 12.98
C LEU A 260 -5.54 -1.32 13.27
N GLN A 261 -6.03 -2.12 12.32
CA GLN A 261 -6.03 -3.58 12.46
C GLN A 261 -4.61 -4.15 12.58
N SER A 262 -3.67 -3.64 11.79
CA SER A 262 -2.28 -4.11 11.75
C SER A 262 -1.53 -3.84 13.04
N MET A 263 -1.87 -2.76 13.74
CA MET A 263 -1.18 -2.36 14.97
C MET A 263 -1.99 -2.59 16.25
N ARG A 264 -3.23 -3.06 16.13
CA ARG A 264 -4.21 -3.16 17.24
C ARG A 264 -3.66 -3.88 18.47
N GLU A 265 -2.99 -5.02 18.27
CA GLU A 265 -2.52 -5.87 19.36
C GLU A 265 -1.41 -5.21 20.19
N TYR A 266 -0.71 -4.24 19.61
CA TYR A 266 0.40 -3.52 20.25
C TYR A 266 -0.06 -2.34 21.11
N PHE A 267 -1.35 -1.98 21.08
CA PHE A 267 -1.94 -0.91 21.89
C PHE A 267 -3.05 -1.45 22.82
N PRO A 268 -2.72 -2.27 23.83
CA PRO A 268 -3.73 -2.91 24.69
C PRO A 268 -4.64 -1.89 25.40
N ALA A 269 -4.12 -0.72 25.80
CA ALA A 269 -4.90 0.33 26.45
C ALA A 269 -5.89 1.03 25.49
N LEU A 270 -5.63 1.00 24.18
CA LEU A 270 -6.50 1.57 23.16
C LEU A 270 -7.37 0.53 22.45
N LYS A 271 -7.22 -0.76 22.76
CA LYS A 271 -7.88 -1.87 22.04
C LYS A 271 -9.38 -1.64 21.84
N GLU A 272 -10.11 -1.25 22.89
CA GLU A 272 -11.56 -0.99 22.80
C GLU A 272 -11.87 0.24 21.92
N LYS A 273 -11.07 1.30 22.00
CA LYS A 273 -11.23 2.50 21.16
C LYS A 273 -10.94 2.18 19.69
N ILE A 274 -9.90 1.39 19.44
CA ILE A 274 -9.54 0.89 18.10
C ILE A 274 -10.68 0.04 17.54
N ASP A 275 -11.24 -0.89 18.33
CA ASP A 275 -12.35 -1.74 17.90
C ASP A 275 -13.59 -0.93 17.53
N LYS A 276 -13.96 0.05 18.35
CA LYS A 276 -15.07 0.97 18.04
C LYS A 276 -14.82 1.77 16.78
N ALA A 277 -13.60 2.30 16.61
CA ALA A 277 -13.24 3.07 15.43
C ALA A 277 -13.24 2.20 14.16
N VAL A 278 -12.74 0.96 14.24
CA VAL A 278 -12.77 -0.02 13.15
C VAL A 278 -14.20 -0.39 12.76
N ALA A 279 -15.06 -0.70 13.74
CA ALA A 279 -16.45 -1.05 13.48
C ALA A 279 -17.18 0.09 12.74
N LYS A 280 -17.08 1.31 13.27
CA LYS A 280 -17.70 2.51 12.68
C LYS A 280 -17.10 2.86 11.32
N GLY A 281 -15.79 2.67 11.16
CA GLY A 281 -15.10 2.84 9.89
C GLY A 281 -15.59 1.86 8.82
N ARG A 282 -15.86 0.60 9.19
CA ARG A 282 -16.45 -0.39 8.29
C ARG A 282 -17.86 -0.02 7.85
N GLU A 283 -18.72 0.47 8.75
CA GLU A 283 -20.05 0.96 8.39
C GLU A 283 -19.97 2.05 7.32
N CYS A 284 -19.07 3.03 7.50
CA CYS A 284 -18.79 4.05 6.50
C CYS A 284 -18.37 3.46 5.14
N ILE A 285 -17.48 2.47 5.16
CA ILE A 285 -16.97 1.84 3.94
C ILE A 285 -18.06 1.05 3.23
N LEU A 286 -18.92 0.34 3.98
CA LEU A 286 -20.06 -0.38 3.41
C LEU A 286 -21.05 0.56 2.72
N GLU A 287 -21.28 1.74 3.29
CA GLU A 287 -22.20 2.72 2.71
C GLU A 287 -21.60 3.45 1.49
N ARG A 288 -20.32 3.83 1.56
CA ARG A 288 -19.70 4.82 0.64
C ARG A 288 -18.45 4.34 -0.10
N GLY A 289 -18.05 3.09 0.06
CA GLY A 289 -16.77 2.55 -0.40
C GLY A 289 -16.79 1.95 -1.81
N LEU A 290 -17.95 1.74 -2.43
CA LEU A 290 -18.08 1.32 -3.84
C LEU A 290 -17.81 2.52 -4.77
N LEU A 291 -16.57 2.94 -4.91
CA LEU A 291 -16.21 4.17 -5.65
C LEU A 291 -16.45 4.06 -7.16
N THR A 292 -16.76 5.18 -7.81
CA THR A 292 -16.86 5.27 -9.28
C THR A 292 -15.50 5.48 -9.98
N LYS A 293 -14.41 5.38 -9.22
CA LYS A 293 -13.04 5.45 -9.75
C LYS A 293 -12.59 4.08 -10.24
N GLU A 294 -11.58 4.06 -11.10
CA GLU A 294 -10.86 2.84 -11.49
C GLU A 294 -10.64 1.94 -10.26
N PRO A 295 -11.11 0.68 -10.31
CA PRO A 295 -10.88 -0.24 -9.20
C PRO A 295 -9.39 -0.45 -8.95
N CYS A 296 -8.90 -0.05 -7.78
CA CYS A 296 -7.49 -0.08 -7.42
C CYS A 296 -7.31 -0.07 -5.89
N LEU A 297 -6.06 -0.20 -5.41
CA LEU A 297 -5.77 -0.21 -3.97
C LEU A 297 -5.82 1.19 -3.33
N CYS A 298 -5.30 2.24 -3.97
CA CYS A 298 -5.13 3.54 -3.31
C CYS A 298 -6.45 4.27 -3.06
N HIS A 299 -7.31 4.31 -4.07
CA HIS A 299 -8.55 5.09 -4.03
C HIS A 299 -9.64 4.50 -4.92
N GLY A 300 -9.71 3.18 -4.96
CA GLY A 300 -10.73 2.41 -5.65
C GLY A 300 -11.35 1.35 -4.74
N ILE A 301 -12.25 0.55 -5.31
CA ILE A 301 -13.03 -0.46 -4.59
C ILE A 301 -12.13 -1.51 -3.94
N ASN A 302 -11.05 -1.95 -4.61
CA ASN A 302 -10.18 -3.03 -4.14
C ASN A 302 -9.51 -2.71 -2.79
N GLY A 303 -8.94 -1.52 -2.62
CA GLY A 303 -8.35 -1.12 -1.34
C GLY A 303 -9.38 -0.95 -0.23
N ASN A 304 -10.57 -0.46 -0.59
CA ASN A 304 -11.69 -0.32 0.35
C ASN A 304 -12.18 -1.69 0.83
N ALA A 305 -12.26 -2.67 -0.07
CA ALA A 305 -12.72 -4.02 0.23
C ALA A 305 -11.85 -4.69 1.30
N LEU A 306 -10.53 -4.49 1.27
CA LEU A 306 -9.60 -5.10 2.24
C LEU A 306 -9.83 -4.66 3.69
N ALA A 307 -10.52 -3.55 3.92
CA ALA A 307 -10.92 -3.11 5.26
C ALA A 307 -12.14 -3.89 5.82
N LEU A 308 -12.86 -4.64 4.99
CA LEU A 308 -14.14 -5.25 5.32
C LEU A 308 -14.02 -6.72 5.79
N PRO A 309 -15.00 -7.25 6.53
CA PRO A 309 -15.13 -8.68 6.80
C PRO A 309 -15.36 -9.50 5.52
N ASP A 310 -15.23 -10.82 5.59
CA ASP A 310 -15.09 -11.68 4.39
C ASP A 310 -16.27 -11.57 3.41
N ALA A 311 -17.50 -11.59 3.92
CA ALA A 311 -18.69 -11.58 3.07
C ALA A 311 -18.82 -10.26 2.29
N GLU A 312 -18.56 -9.13 2.96
CA GLU A 312 -18.61 -7.81 2.33
C GLU A 312 -17.38 -7.53 1.46
N PHE A 313 -16.22 -8.07 1.82
CA PHE A 313 -15.02 -8.07 0.98
C PHE A 313 -15.30 -8.75 -0.37
N GLU A 314 -15.79 -10.00 -0.37
CA GLU A 314 -16.14 -10.72 -1.61
C GLU A 314 -17.21 -9.98 -2.43
N HIS A 315 -18.20 -9.40 -1.75
CA HIS A 315 -19.24 -8.60 -2.39
C HIS A 315 -18.67 -7.37 -3.11
N PHE A 316 -17.81 -6.60 -2.45
CA PHE A 316 -17.16 -5.44 -3.06
C PHE A 316 -16.36 -5.83 -4.30
N LEU A 317 -15.64 -6.95 -4.26
CA LEU A 317 -14.86 -7.41 -5.41
C LEU A 317 -15.73 -7.71 -6.64
N THR A 318 -17.02 -8.02 -6.47
CA THR A 318 -17.92 -8.25 -7.62
C THR A 318 -18.05 -7.05 -8.56
N TYR A 319 -17.84 -5.82 -8.05
CA TYR A 319 -17.83 -4.57 -8.81
C TYR A 319 -16.50 -4.29 -9.53
N THR A 320 -15.50 -5.15 -9.34
CA THR A 320 -14.13 -4.96 -9.85
C THR A 320 -13.77 -5.91 -10.99
N THR A 321 -14.75 -6.65 -11.51
CA THR A 321 -14.53 -7.52 -12.67
C THR A 321 -14.35 -6.68 -13.94
N GLY A 322 -13.67 -7.25 -14.94
CA GLY A 322 -13.50 -6.58 -16.23
C GLY A 322 -14.84 -6.26 -16.94
N HIS A 323 -15.91 -7.02 -16.64
CA HIS A 323 -17.25 -6.72 -17.16
C HIS A 323 -17.83 -5.46 -16.50
N GLU A 324 -17.79 -5.36 -15.18
CA GLU A 324 -18.30 -4.21 -14.44
C GLU A 324 -17.51 -2.94 -14.79
N ILE A 325 -16.19 -3.03 -14.91
CA ILE A 325 -15.35 -1.89 -15.33
C ILE A 325 -15.79 -1.37 -16.71
N LYS A 326 -15.98 -2.26 -17.69
CA LYS A 326 -16.47 -1.87 -19.02
C LYS A 326 -17.90 -1.32 -18.98
N SER A 327 -18.75 -1.83 -18.11
CA SER A 327 -20.11 -1.29 -17.94
C SER A 327 -20.07 0.13 -17.38
N MET A 328 -19.30 0.35 -16.30
CA MET A 328 -19.12 1.68 -15.71
C MET A 328 -18.55 2.69 -16.71
N GLU A 329 -17.61 2.26 -17.56
CA GLU A 329 -17.05 3.09 -18.62
C GLU A 329 -18.11 3.45 -19.67
N LYS A 330 -18.87 2.45 -20.15
CA LYS A 330 -19.95 2.64 -21.13
C LYS A 330 -21.02 3.61 -20.62
N ASP A 331 -21.32 3.55 -19.33
CA ASP A 331 -22.32 4.41 -18.68
C ASP A 331 -21.77 5.80 -18.32
N GLY A 332 -20.49 6.09 -18.65
CA GLY A 332 -19.84 7.38 -18.40
C GLY A 332 -19.59 7.66 -16.91
N MET A 333 -19.59 6.62 -16.07
CA MET A 333 -19.44 6.73 -14.63
C MET A 333 -17.99 6.57 -14.16
N LEU A 334 -17.17 5.84 -14.93
CA LEU A 334 -15.80 5.49 -14.55
C LEU A 334 -14.83 6.68 -14.63
N GLU A 335 -14.26 7.08 -13.49
CA GLU A 335 -13.09 7.97 -13.43
C GLU A 335 -11.82 7.13 -13.61
N LYS A 336 -11.23 7.17 -14.80
CA LYS A 336 -10.04 6.37 -15.17
C LYS A 336 -8.82 6.74 -14.34
N SER A 337 -8.00 5.74 -14.03
CA SER A 337 -6.70 5.93 -13.38
C SER A 337 -5.68 6.54 -14.34
N SER A 338 -4.74 7.32 -13.79
CA SER A 338 -3.55 7.80 -14.50
C SER A 338 -2.46 6.72 -14.63
N ALA A 339 -2.56 5.63 -13.86
CA ALA A 339 -1.63 4.50 -13.85
C ALA A 339 -2.40 3.17 -13.77
N PRO A 340 -3.16 2.80 -14.81
CA PRO A 340 -4.06 1.63 -14.81
C PRO A 340 -3.36 0.27 -14.74
N GLU A 341 -2.05 0.22 -14.94
CA GLU A 341 -1.22 -0.98 -14.79
C GLU A 341 -0.84 -1.27 -13.33
N SER A 342 -0.77 -0.21 -12.52
CA SER A 342 0.00 -0.19 -11.28
C SER A 342 -0.57 -0.97 -10.10
N LEU A 343 0.30 -1.21 -9.11
CA LEU A 343 -0.10 -1.79 -7.82
C LEU A 343 -1.12 -0.91 -7.09
N PHE A 344 -0.87 0.39 -6.96
CA PHE A 344 -1.76 1.26 -6.20
C PHE A 344 -2.90 1.89 -7.01
N GLY A 345 -2.77 1.93 -8.34
CA GLY A 345 -3.67 2.64 -9.24
C GLY A 345 -4.45 1.77 -10.23
N GLY A 346 -4.23 0.46 -10.33
CA GLY A 346 -4.96 -0.35 -11.33
C GLY A 346 -4.86 -1.87 -11.22
N GLU A 347 -4.59 -2.52 -12.36
CA GLU A 347 -4.70 -3.97 -12.57
C GLU A 347 -3.84 -4.80 -11.63
N ALA A 348 -2.58 -4.41 -11.36
CA ALA A 348 -1.71 -5.20 -10.48
C ALA A 348 -2.27 -5.26 -9.04
N GLY A 349 -2.76 -4.13 -8.51
CA GLY A 349 -3.43 -4.11 -7.21
C GLY A 349 -4.75 -4.89 -7.17
N ARG A 350 -5.50 -4.84 -8.27
CA ARG A 350 -6.72 -5.65 -8.42
C ARG A 350 -6.40 -7.14 -8.44
N ALA A 351 -5.36 -7.56 -9.15
CA ALA A 351 -4.88 -8.94 -9.15
C ALA A 351 -4.51 -9.39 -7.72
N TRP A 352 -3.78 -8.56 -6.96
CA TRP A 352 -3.49 -8.84 -5.56
C TRP A 352 -4.75 -9.10 -4.74
N THR A 353 -5.78 -8.26 -4.85
CA THR A 353 -7.03 -8.48 -4.08
C THR A 353 -7.78 -9.74 -4.47
N TRP A 354 -7.74 -10.15 -5.74
CA TRP A 354 -8.32 -11.42 -6.16
C TRP A 354 -7.52 -12.61 -5.62
N ALA A 355 -6.19 -12.49 -5.51
CA ALA A 355 -5.36 -13.50 -4.86
C ALA A 355 -5.65 -13.62 -3.36
N VAL A 356 -5.89 -12.49 -2.68
CA VAL A 356 -6.33 -12.48 -1.26
C VAL A 356 -7.63 -13.28 -1.11
N ALA A 357 -8.61 -13.08 -1.99
CA ALA A 357 -9.86 -13.84 -1.98
C ALA A 357 -9.67 -15.33 -2.34
N ASP A 358 -8.88 -15.65 -3.38
CA ASP A 358 -8.67 -17.04 -3.84
C ASP A 358 -7.99 -17.92 -2.80
N ARG A 359 -7.02 -17.36 -2.07
CA ARG A 359 -6.20 -18.09 -1.10
C ARG A 359 -6.68 -17.92 0.35
N GLY A 360 -7.69 -17.07 0.59
CA GLY A 360 -8.13 -16.74 1.94
C GLY A 360 -7.01 -16.11 2.78
N LEU A 361 -6.22 -15.22 2.18
CA LEU A 361 -5.11 -14.56 2.85
C LEU A 361 -5.60 -13.53 3.86
N ASP A 362 -4.74 -13.17 4.81
CA ASP A 362 -4.93 -11.97 5.61
C ASP A 362 -5.14 -10.75 4.69
N LYS A 363 -6.17 -9.96 4.98
CA LYS A 363 -6.53 -8.77 4.17
C LYS A 363 -5.56 -7.62 4.42
N ARG A 364 -4.42 -7.70 3.74
CA ARG A 364 -3.31 -6.73 3.78
C ARG A 364 -3.16 -6.04 2.42
N ILE A 365 -2.68 -4.81 2.46
CA ILE A 365 -2.29 -4.03 1.28
C ILE A 365 -0.86 -4.41 0.94
N LEU A 366 -0.67 -5.03 -0.22
CA LEU A 366 0.65 -5.33 -0.76
C LEU A 366 1.45 -4.04 -0.96
N GLY A 367 2.69 -4.01 -0.50
CA GLY A 367 3.49 -2.79 -0.54
C GLY A 367 3.17 -1.82 0.60
N TYR A 368 2.62 -2.27 1.73
CA TYR A 368 2.32 -1.37 2.87
C TYR A 368 2.35 -2.06 4.24
N ASN A 369 1.53 -3.10 4.44
CA ASN A 369 1.37 -3.80 5.73
C ASN A 369 1.35 -5.33 5.58
N ASP A 370 1.83 -5.84 4.44
CA ASP A 370 1.81 -7.24 4.04
C ASP A 370 2.92 -8.11 4.66
N LEU A 371 3.96 -7.51 5.23
CA LEU A 371 5.15 -8.19 5.75
C LEU A 371 4.99 -8.81 7.15
#